data_AF-A0A8X8WKJ7-F1
#
_entry.id   AF-A0A8X8WKJ7-F1
#
_cell.length_a   1.000
_cell.length_b   1.000
_cell.length_c   1.000
_cell.angle_alpha   90.00
_cell.angle_beta   90.00
_cell.angle_gamma   90.00
#
_symmetry.space_group_name_H-M   'P 1'
#
loop_
_entity.id
_entity.type
_entity.pdbx_description
1 polymer ?
#
loop_
_entity_poly.entity_id
_entity_poly.type
_entity_poly.pdbx_seq_one_letter_code
_entity_poly.pdbx_strand_id
1 'polypeptide(L)'
;MGSKPRIPATTAAGRLKRRLSNSSRRLRKRQLCPRNSTNSDSSVSGKLAALRSLIPSEIGDAKPDQLFLETADYIVLLKTQVLVLQKLVDFYGSQSQENRDGV
;
A
#
# COMPACT_ATOMS: atom_id res chain seq x y z
N MET A 1 -27.95 17.05 -62.93
CA MET A 1 -26.52 16.66 -63.11
C MET A 1 -25.83 16.80 -61.76
N GLY A 2 -25.53 15.67 -61.12
CA GLY A 2 -25.20 15.59 -59.69
C GLY A 2 -23.73 15.84 -59.33
N SER A 3 -23.55 16.76 -58.39
CA SER A 3 -22.67 16.75 -57.21
C SER A 3 -21.20 16.30 -57.30
N LYS A 4 -20.29 17.22 -56.94
CA LYS A 4 -19.33 17.10 -55.80
C LYS A 4 -18.63 18.46 -55.53
N PRO A 5 -18.42 18.86 -54.25
CA PRO A 5 -18.01 20.24 -53.93
C PRO A 5 -16.50 20.46 -53.72
N ARG A 6 -16.10 21.56 -54.34
CA ARG A 6 -15.07 22.59 -54.13
C ARG A 6 -14.55 22.86 -52.70
N ILE A 7 -13.24 23.02 -52.56
CA ILE A 7 -12.59 23.94 -51.61
C ILE A 7 -11.35 24.55 -52.29
N PRO A 8 -11.09 25.86 -52.13
CA PRO A 8 -9.72 26.24 -51.81
C PRO A 8 -9.63 27.14 -50.58
N ALA A 9 -8.60 26.87 -49.79
CA ALA A 9 -8.20 27.61 -48.60
C ALA A 9 -7.52 28.92 -48.97
N THR A 10 -7.78 29.99 -48.20
CA THR A 10 -6.84 31.11 -48.02
C THR A 10 -6.95 31.70 -46.61
N THR A 11 -5.81 31.67 -45.92
CA THR A 11 -5.21 32.73 -45.06
C THR A 11 -6.10 33.58 -44.14
N ALA A 12 -5.85 33.50 -42.83
CA ALA A 12 -5.14 34.53 -42.03
C ALA A 12 -5.50 34.44 -40.54
N ALA A 13 -4.51 34.75 -39.71
CA ALA A 13 -4.45 34.60 -38.26
C ALA A 13 -5.54 35.38 -37.49
N GLY A 14 -5.97 34.84 -36.35
CA GLY A 14 -6.66 35.68 -35.36
C GLY A 14 -7.43 34.98 -34.24
N ARG A 15 -6.71 34.57 -33.19
CA ARG A 15 -7.19 34.44 -31.79
C ARG A 15 -8.22 33.34 -31.49
N LEU A 16 -7.69 32.19 -31.07
CA LEU A 16 -8.36 31.15 -30.30
C LEU A 16 -9.03 31.73 -29.03
N LYS A 17 -10.33 32.03 -29.09
CA LYS A 17 -11.18 32.10 -27.88
C LYS A 17 -11.47 30.68 -27.38
N ARG A 18 -10.49 30.05 -26.73
CA ARG A 18 -10.77 28.92 -25.83
C ARG A 18 -11.27 29.47 -24.50
N ARG A 19 -12.55 29.82 -24.45
CA ARG A 19 -13.28 29.95 -23.19
C ARG A 19 -13.67 28.54 -22.73
N LEU A 20 -12.74 27.82 -22.13
CA LEU A 20 -13.07 26.71 -21.23
C LEU A 20 -12.84 27.20 -19.82
N SER A 21 -13.97 27.56 -19.22
CA SER A 21 -14.12 27.98 -17.85
C SER A 21 -13.53 26.93 -16.90
N ASN A 22 -12.45 27.32 -16.25
CA ASN A 22 -12.10 27.04 -14.86
C ASN A 22 -12.91 25.92 -14.17
N SER A 23 -12.45 24.66 -14.30
CA SER A 23 -12.84 23.57 -13.39
C SER A 23 -11.68 22.62 -13.13
N SER A 24 -10.46 23.16 -12.98
CA SER A 24 -9.27 22.44 -12.51
C SER A 24 -9.19 22.34 -10.98
N ARG A 25 -10.31 22.54 -10.26
CA ARG A 25 -10.42 22.34 -8.80
C ARG A 25 -10.89 20.96 -8.37
N ARG A 26 -10.94 19.97 -9.27
CA ARG A 26 -10.97 18.55 -8.86
C ARG A 26 -9.53 18.04 -8.70
N LEU A 27 -8.78 18.77 -7.87
CA LEU A 27 -7.53 18.26 -7.30
C LEU A 27 -7.91 17.04 -6.47
N ARG A 28 -7.61 15.87 -7.06
CA ARG A 28 -7.04 14.73 -6.35
C ARG A 28 -7.67 14.53 -4.96
N LYS A 29 -8.91 14.02 -4.93
CA LYS A 29 -9.26 13.05 -3.89
C LYS A 29 -8.49 11.76 -4.20
N ARG A 30 -7.15 11.86 -4.12
CA ARG A 30 -6.34 10.72 -3.73
C ARG A 30 -6.93 10.40 -2.36
N GLN A 31 -7.76 9.37 -2.29
CA GLN A 31 -7.92 8.63 -1.05
C GLN A 31 -6.48 8.35 -0.62
N LEU A 32 -6.01 9.19 0.28
CA LEU A 32 -4.87 8.88 1.10
C LEU A 32 -5.21 7.50 1.63
N CYS A 33 -4.37 6.52 1.29
CA CYS A 33 -4.10 5.40 2.16
C CYS A 33 -4.24 5.90 3.60
N PRO A 34 -4.87 5.18 4.54
CA PRO A 34 -4.94 5.62 5.92
C PRO A 34 -3.51 5.95 6.32
N ARG A 35 -3.23 7.25 6.38
CA ARG A 35 -1.94 7.78 6.78
C ARG A 35 -2.02 7.47 8.25
N ASN A 36 -1.44 6.34 8.64
CA ASN A 36 -1.14 6.04 10.03
C ASN A 36 -0.44 7.29 10.53
N SER A 37 -1.25 8.16 11.14
CA SER A 37 -0.81 9.41 11.69
C SER A 37 -0.03 8.94 12.89
N THR A 38 1.26 8.72 12.68
CA THR A 38 2.26 8.58 13.72
C THR A 38 2.37 9.94 14.41
N ASN A 39 1.26 10.42 14.98
CA ASN A 39 1.33 11.04 16.28
C ASN A 39 1.70 9.88 17.19
N SER A 40 2.99 9.58 17.21
CA SER A 40 3.56 8.78 18.28
C SER A 40 3.26 9.59 19.53
N ASP A 41 2.14 9.31 20.16
CA ASP A 41 1.93 9.66 21.55
C ASP A 41 3.11 9.00 22.26
N SER A 42 4.14 9.81 22.52
CA SER A 42 5.36 9.39 23.21
C SER A 42 5.05 8.95 24.65
N SER A 43 3.81 9.21 25.09
CA SER A 43 3.24 8.70 26.31
C SER A 43 3.27 7.16 26.33
N VAL A 44 3.48 6.64 27.53
CA VAL A 44 3.50 5.20 27.77
C VAL A 44 2.14 4.58 27.41
N SER A 45 1.03 5.28 27.66
CA SER A 45 -0.31 4.80 27.30
C SER A 45 -0.50 4.65 25.80
N GLY A 46 0.00 5.59 24.99
CA GLY A 46 -0.08 5.51 23.53
C GLY A 46 0.70 4.31 22.99
N LYS A 47 1.91 4.07 23.52
CA LYS A 47 2.71 2.90 23.16
C LYS A 47 2.05 1.57 23.56
N LEU A 48 1.42 1.50 24.74
CA LEU A 48 0.70 0.31 25.18
C LEU A 48 -0.56 0.05 24.35
N ALA A 49 -1.31 1.10 23.98
CA ALA A 49 -2.46 0.97 23.10
C ALA A 49 -2.05 0.49 21.69
N ALA A 50 -0.95 1.03 21.15
CA ALA A 50 -0.39 0.56 19.89
C ALA A 50 0.05 -0.90 19.98
N LEU A 51 0.70 -1.31 21.08
CA LEU A 51 1.12 -2.69 21.29
C LEU A 51 -0.08 -3.65 21.33
N ARG A 52 -1.17 -3.30 22.03
CA ARG A 52 -2.41 -4.09 22.06
C ARG A 52 -2.98 -4.34 20.66
N SER A 53 -2.93 -3.35 19.77
CA SER A 53 -3.47 -3.49 18.41
C SER A 53 -2.73 -4.49 17.51
N LEU A 54 -1.51 -4.89 17.88
CA LEU A 54 -0.65 -5.80 17.09
C LEU A 54 -0.77 -7.26 17.52
N ILE A 55 -1.29 -7.52 18.72
CA ILE A 55 -1.38 -8.87 19.27
C ILE A 55 -2.78 -9.40 18.96
N PRO A 56 -2.93 -10.63 18.43
CA PRO A 56 -4.22 -11.19 18.05
C PRO A 56 -5.12 -11.57 19.24
N SER A 57 -4.85 -11.05 20.42
CA SER A 57 -5.52 -11.39 21.67
C SER A 57 -6.63 -10.37 21.96
N GLU A 58 -7.87 -10.83 22.17
CA GLU A 58 -9.04 -9.99 22.47
C GLU A 58 -9.05 -9.46 23.92
N ILE A 59 -7.88 -9.17 24.47
CA ILE A 59 -7.78 -8.74 25.86
C ILE A 59 -7.92 -7.24 25.85
N GLY A 60 -9.08 -6.76 26.29
CA GLY A 60 -9.42 -5.34 26.37
C GLY A 60 -8.43 -4.54 27.23
N ASP A 61 -8.84 -4.10 28.41
CA ASP A 61 -7.95 -3.38 29.34
C ASP A 61 -7.03 -4.35 30.11
N ALA A 62 -6.22 -5.10 29.37
CA ALA A 62 -5.19 -5.98 29.93
C ALA A 62 -4.24 -5.18 30.82
N LYS A 63 -3.90 -5.73 31.99
CA LYS A 63 -2.75 -5.24 32.77
C LYS A 63 -1.49 -5.29 31.92
N PRO A 64 -0.56 -4.33 32.07
CA PRO A 64 0.65 -4.26 31.25
C PRO A 64 1.48 -5.55 31.32
N ASP A 65 1.56 -6.19 32.50
CA ASP A 65 2.35 -7.42 32.68
C ASP A 65 1.82 -8.58 31.81
N GLN A 66 0.50 -8.75 31.73
CA GLN A 66 -0.14 -9.77 30.89
C GLN A 66 0.09 -9.46 29.41
N LEU A 67 -0.03 -8.19 29.03
CA LEU A 67 0.21 -7.75 27.66
C LEU A 67 1.64 -8.09 27.22
N PHE A 68 2.63 -7.89 28.09
CA PHE A 68 4.01 -8.21 27.78
C PHE A 68 4.27 -9.72 27.67
N LEU A 69 3.64 -10.54 28.51
CA LEU A 69 3.73 -11.99 28.41
C LEU A 69 3.22 -12.49 27.05
N GLU A 70 2.01 -12.07 26.67
CA GLU A 70 1.43 -12.47 25.39
C GLU A 70 2.19 -11.89 24.19
N THR A 71 2.75 -10.69 24.33
CA THR A 71 3.66 -10.15 23.32
C THR A 71 4.86 -11.07 23.14
N ALA A 72 5.46 -11.54 24.24
CA ALA A 72 6.62 -12.43 24.17
C ALA A 72 6.27 -13.75 23.48
N ASP A 73 5.14 -14.35 23.86
CA ASP A 73 4.64 -15.58 23.24
C ASP A 73 4.37 -15.38 21.74
N TYR A 74 3.74 -14.27 21.38
CA TYR A 74 3.43 -13.96 19.98
C TYR A 74 4.70 -13.69 19.15
N ILE A 75 5.71 -13.04 19.73
CA ILE A 75 7.02 -12.87 19.07
C ILE A 75 7.66 -14.24 18.79
N VAL A 76 7.61 -15.17 19.74
CA VAL A 76 8.17 -16.52 19.56
C VAL A 76 7.40 -17.27 18.46
N LEU A 77 6.07 -17.19 18.47
CA LEU A 77 5.22 -17.78 17.43
C LEU A 77 5.61 -17.26 16.04
N LEU A 78 5.67 -15.94 15.86
CA LEU A 78 6.03 -15.31 14.58
C LEU A 78 7.43 -15.71 14.12
N LYS A 79 8.42 -15.70 15.02
CA LYS A 79 9.79 -16.13 14.72
C LYS A 79 9.81 -17.59 14.24
N THR A 80 9.04 -18.45 14.88
CA THR A 80 8.94 -19.87 14.51
C THR A 80 8.28 -20.03 13.15
N GLN A 81 7.21 -19.30 12.86
CA GLN A 81 6.55 -19.30 11.56
C GLN A 81 7.50 -18.86 10.44
N VAL A 82 8.25 -17.77 10.66
CA VAL A 82 9.26 -17.28 9.71
C VAL A 82 10.35 -18.33 9.47
N LEU A 83 10.82 -18.99 10.54
CA LEU A 83 11.82 -20.04 10.42
C LEU A 83 11.32 -21.23 9.59
N VAL A 84 10.09 -21.69 9.83
CA VAL A 84 9.47 -22.77 9.05
C VAL A 84 9.35 -22.36 7.58
N LEU A 85 8.85 -21.16 7.30
CA LEU A 85 8.74 -20.65 5.93
C LEU A 85 10.10 -20.57 5.25
N GLN A 86 11.13 -20.09 5.95
CA GLN A 86 12.50 -20.04 5.43
C GLN A 86 13.01 -21.45 5.09
N LYS A 87 12.77 -22.44 5.96
CA LYS A 87 13.15 -23.83 5.68
C LYS A 87 12.43 -24.38 4.45
N LEU A 88 11.14 -24.11 4.30
CA LEU A 88 10.41 -24.53 3.10
C LEU A 88 11.00 -23.88 1.84
N VAL A 89 11.38 -22.61 1.90
CA VAL A 89 12.08 -21.94 0.80
C VAL A 89 13.44 -22.61 0.53
N ASP A 90 14.22 -22.95 1.55
CA ASP A 90 15.51 -23.62 1.36
C ASP A 90 15.33 -25.01 0.70
N PHE A 91 14.35 -25.79 1.17
CA PHE A 91 14.08 -27.14 0.66
C PHE A 91 13.54 -27.16 -0.78
N TYR A 92 12.63 -26.24 -1.13
CA TYR A 92 11.98 -26.24 -2.46
C TYR A 92 12.63 -25.25 -3.44
N GLY A 93 13.25 -24.18 -2.94
CA GLY A 93 13.98 -23.20 -3.76
C GLY A 93 15.26 -23.78 -4.36
N SER A 94 15.96 -24.65 -3.62
CA SER A 94 17.20 -25.29 -4.09
C SER A 94 16.96 -26.31 -5.21
N GLN A 95 15.78 -26.97 -5.23
CA GLN A 95 15.43 -27.94 -6.29
C GLN A 95 15.21 -27.30 -7.67
N SER A 96 15.00 -25.98 -7.73
CA SER A 96 14.83 -25.28 -9.01
C SER A 96 16.15 -25.01 -9.75
N GLN A 97 17.31 -25.16 -9.09
CA GLN A 97 18.62 -24.95 -9.72
C GLN A 97 19.23 -26.25 -10.29
N GLU A 98 19.03 -27.40 -9.64
CA GLU A 98 19.60 -28.69 -10.10
C GLU A 98 19.07 -29.13 -11.47
N ASN A 99 17.86 -28.72 -11.85
CA ASN A 99 17.24 -29.06 -13.14
C ASN A 99 17.67 -28.18 -14.33
N ARG A 100 18.53 -27.17 -14.13
CA ARG A 100 18.95 -26.24 -15.21
C ARG A 100 20.37 -26.47 -15.72
N ASP A 101 21.21 -27.17 -14.98
CA ASP A 101 22.62 -27.41 -15.32
C ASP A 101 22.87 -28.81 -15.93
N GLY A 102 21.80 -29.50 -16.37
CA GLY A 102 21.83 -30.89 -16.83
C GLY A 102 21.15 -31.16 -18.18
N VAL A 103 21.18 -30.24 -19.13
CA VAL A 103 20.80 -30.47 -20.55
C VAL A 103 21.86 -29.94 -21.48
#